data_AF-A0A8H7PVC2-F1
#
_entry.id   AF-A0A8H7PVC2-F1
#
_cell.length_a   1.000
_cell.length_b   1.000
_cell.length_c   1.000
_cell.angle_alpha   90.00
_cell.angle_beta   90.00
_cell.angle_gamma   90.00
#
_symmetry.space_group_name_H-M   'P 1'
#
loop_
_entity.id
_entity.type
_entity.pdbx_description
1 polymer ?
#
loop_
_entity_poly.entity_id
_entity_poly.type
_entity_poly.pdbx_seq_one_letter_code
_entity_poly.pdbx_strand_id
1 'polypeptide(L)'
;MSDFGDFNSSMEDPTADFLARERVALGDDADLFANDSPSLSSPAPQQVPLPSVTPTEQLENRAFSPSSQNAFSPQAAHGFGAISPAPAGDYSAFESEFPAAEELETSQAFINASTMPDVEPEVVKQWREKQKELIAERDAESEEKKHEIIQKAREAIDQFYEDYNDKKQKAIEQNREKEENEQSERDQAASGTVWDRITREIDPKTNTNTRDVSRMKQLMMDLKKDSRAPGTIVDA
;
A
#
# COMPACT_ATOMS: atom_id res chain seq x y z
N MET A 1 -13.85 -3.47 -48.56
CA MET A 1 -14.72 -2.75 -47.61
C MET A 1 -15.15 -3.79 -46.60
N SER A 2 -14.30 -4.04 -45.62
CA SER A 2 -14.48 -5.11 -44.64
C SER A 2 -15.23 -4.54 -43.44
N ASP A 3 -16.45 -5.04 -43.30
CA ASP A 3 -17.27 -5.08 -42.11
C ASP A 3 -16.49 -5.80 -41.00
N PHE A 4 -15.95 -5.02 -40.05
CA PHE A 4 -15.45 -5.51 -38.76
C PHE A 4 -16.42 -4.95 -37.73
N GLY A 5 -17.25 -5.84 -37.21
CA GLY A 5 -18.33 -5.53 -36.29
C GLY A 5 -17.88 -4.71 -35.09
N ASP A 6 -18.74 -3.75 -34.76
CA ASP A 6 -18.75 -2.91 -33.59
C ASP A 6 -18.65 -3.74 -32.29
N PHE A 7 -17.45 -3.81 -31.69
CA PHE A 7 -17.20 -4.42 -30.38
C PHE A 7 -17.17 -3.37 -29.25
N ASN A 8 -17.57 -2.12 -29.51
CA ASN A 8 -17.27 -1.00 -28.62
C ASN A 8 -18.48 -0.44 -27.84
N SER A 9 -19.42 -1.27 -27.37
CA SER A 9 -20.57 -0.73 -26.60
C SER A 9 -21.14 -1.57 -25.46
N SER A 10 -20.49 -2.62 -24.96
CA SER A 10 -21.05 -3.34 -23.79
C SER A 10 -20.10 -4.12 -22.88
N MET A 11 -18.81 -3.81 -22.85
CA MET A 11 -17.95 -4.32 -21.78
C MET A 11 -17.60 -3.16 -20.86
N GLU A 12 -18.35 -3.06 -19.76
CA GLU A 12 -17.99 -2.25 -18.59
C GLU A 12 -16.49 -2.45 -18.33
N ASP A 13 -15.72 -1.37 -18.50
CA ASP A 13 -14.32 -1.38 -18.14
C ASP A 13 -14.27 -1.66 -16.63
N PRO A 14 -13.69 -2.79 -16.18
CA PRO A 14 -13.61 -3.12 -14.76
C PRO A 14 -12.86 -2.03 -13.97
N THR A 15 -12.01 -1.26 -14.66
CA THR A 15 -11.33 -0.08 -14.11
C THR A 15 -12.31 1.07 -13.88
N ALA A 16 -13.26 1.27 -14.80
CA ALA A 16 -14.29 2.30 -14.67
C ALA A 16 -15.31 1.95 -13.58
N ASP A 17 -15.69 0.67 -13.44
CA ASP A 17 -16.55 0.21 -12.34
C ASP A 17 -15.86 0.36 -10.97
N PHE A 18 -14.57 -0.01 -10.89
CA PHE A 18 -13.75 0.27 -9.71
C PHE A 18 -13.74 1.76 -9.38
N LEU A 19 -13.37 2.63 -10.33
CA LEU A 19 -13.32 4.09 -10.12
C LEU A 19 -14.68 4.69 -9.75
N ALA A 20 -15.77 4.20 -10.33
CA ALA A 20 -17.12 4.63 -9.98
C ALA A 20 -17.47 4.22 -8.55
N ARG A 21 -17.12 3.00 -8.15
CA ARG A 21 -17.29 2.52 -6.78
C ARG A 21 -16.47 3.32 -5.78
N GLU A 22 -15.20 3.61 -6.11
CA GLU A 22 -14.33 4.44 -5.27
C GLU A 22 -14.85 5.88 -5.15
N ARG A 23 -15.40 6.45 -6.23
CA ARG A 23 -16.04 7.77 -6.20
C ARG A 23 -17.27 7.82 -5.29
N VAL A 24 -18.09 6.77 -5.29
CA VAL A 24 -19.27 6.69 -4.41
C VAL A 24 -18.85 6.52 -2.95
N ALA A 25 -17.78 5.77 -2.66
CA ALA A 25 -17.26 5.59 -1.31
C ALA A 25 -16.62 6.87 -0.74
N LEU A 26 -15.89 7.64 -1.56
CA LEU A 26 -15.23 8.88 -1.15
C LEU A 26 -16.14 10.12 -1.20
N GLY A 27 -17.20 10.11 -2.00
CA GLY A 27 -18.11 11.25 -2.18
C GLY A 27 -17.38 12.49 -2.71
N ASP A 28 -17.59 13.64 -2.06
CA ASP A 28 -17.01 14.94 -2.47
C ASP A 28 -15.47 14.98 -2.48
N ASP A 29 -14.80 14.07 -1.77
CA ASP A 29 -13.33 14.00 -1.70
C ASP A 29 -12.73 13.21 -2.87
N ALA A 30 -13.56 12.53 -3.67
CA ALA A 30 -13.10 11.73 -4.80
C ALA A 30 -12.52 12.58 -5.94
N ASP A 31 -12.88 13.87 -5.99
CA ASP A 31 -12.34 14.85 -6.93
C ASP A 31 -10.87 15.21 -6.62
N LEU A 32 -10.37 14.93 -5.41
CA LEU A 32 -8.97 15.15 -5.05
C LEU A 32 -8.01 14.17 -5.76
N PHE A 33 -8.52 13.00 -6.14
CA PHE A 33 -7.77 11.95 -6.83
C PHE A 33 -8.04 11.92 -8.34
N ALA A 34 -9.01 12.69 -8.82
CA ALA A 34 -9.12 12.98 -10.24
C ALA A 34 -7.90 13.81 -10.65
N ASN A 35 -7.20 13.38 -11.71
CA ASN A 35 -5.89 13.89 -12.14
C ASN A 35 -5.90 15.35 -12.66
N ASP A 36 -6.78 16.21 -12.16
CA ASP A 36 -6.82 17.64 -12.46
C ASP A 36 -6.36 18.40 -11.22
N SER A 37 -5.12 18.88 -11.25
CA SER A 37 -4.50 19.60 -10.14
C SER A 37 -5.06 21.03 -10.03
N PRO A 38 -5.79 21.41 -8.95
CA PRO A 38 -5.83 22.80 -8.56
C PRO A 38 -4.53 23.13 -7.81
N SER A 39 -3.72 23.98 -8.42
CA SER A 39 -2.47 24.51 -7.88
C SER A 39 -2.68 25.31 -6.60
N LEU A 40 -2.71 24.64 -5.44
CA LEU A 40 -2.47 25.28 -4.16
C LEU A 40 -0.96 25.50 -4.02
N SER A 41 -0.55 26.75 -4.23
CA SER A 41 0.82 27.22 -4.13
C SER A 41 1.36 27.09 -2.71
N SER A 42 2.41 26.28 -2.51
CA SER A 42 3.14 26.14 -1.26
C SER A 42 4.59 26.63 -1.46
N PRO A 43 5.17 27.44 -0.54
CA PRO A 43 6.43 28.15 -0.80
C PRO A 43 7.63 27.20 -0.74
N ALA A 44 8.54 27.35 -1.71
CA ALA A 44 9.71 26.50 -1.91
C ALA A 44 10.74 26.57 -0.74
N PRO A 45 11.33 25.44 -0.31
CA PRO A 45 12.43 25.47 0.65
C PRO A 45 13.77 25.74 -0.07
N GLN A 46 14.45 26.81 0.36
CA GLN A 46 15.82 27.12 -0.02
C GLN A 46 16.81 26.14 0.65
N GLN A 47 17.77 25.67 -0.13
CA GLN A 47 18.86 24.79 0.28
C GLN A 47 19.80 25.47 1.29
N VAL A 48 20.11 24.78 2.39
CA VAL A 48 21.26 25.06 3.28
C VAL A 48 22.17 23.82 3.34
N PRO A 49 23.51 23.96 3.34
CA PRO A 49 24.43 22.83 3.22
C PRO A 49 24.71 22.13 4.55
N LEU A 50 24.95 20.83 4.46
CA LEU A 50 25.14 19.84 5.52
C LEU A 50 26.57 19.89 6.13
N PRO A 51 26.77 19.71 7.46
CA PRO A 51 28.09 19.37 8.01
C PRO A 51 28.30 17.84 8.13
N SER A 52 29.51 17.41 7.79
CA SER A 52 30.04 16.04 7.85
C SER A 52 29.94 15.39 9.23
N VAL A 53 29.58 14.10 9.24
CA VAL A 53 29.97 13.15 10.29
C VAL A 53 30.31 11.79 9.65
N THR A 54 31.55 11.37 9.83
CA THR A 54 32.11 10.04 9.56
C THR A 54 31.43 8.95 10.42
N PRO A 55 31.11 7.75 9.90
CA PRO A 55 30.71 6.63 10.74
C PRO A 55 31.84 5.61 10.92
N THR A 56 32.08 5.31 12.19
CA THR A 56 32.81 4.17 12.75
C THR A 56 32.10 2.86 12.41
N GLU A 57 32.88 1.80 12.17
CA GLU A 57 32.43 0.40 12.01
C GLU A 57 31.63 -0.10 13.22
N GLN A 58 30.50 -0.78 13.00
CA GLN A 58 30.26 -2.17 13.46
C GLN A 58 28.84 -2.66 13.10
N LEU A 59 28.81 -3.91 12.65
CA LEU A 59 27.70 -4.72 12.12
C LEU A 59 26.46 -4.80 13.02
N GLU A 60 25.26 -4.68 12.45
CA GLU A 60 24.33 -5.82 12.26
C GLU A 60 23.10 -5.44 11.39
N ASN A 61 23.01 -6.15 10.26
CA ASN A 61 21.90 -6.48 9.35
C ASN A 61 20.47 -5.96 9.62
N ARG A 62 19.60 -5.71 8.63
CA ARG A 62 19.64 -5.52 7.15
C ARG A 62 18.18 -5.24 6.78
N ALA A 63 17.82 -3.99 6.46
CA ALA A 63 16.51 -3.66 5.88
C ALA A 63 16.54 -3.94 4.37
N PHE A 64 15.51 -4.62 3.91
CA PHE A 64 15.26 -5.07 2.55
C PHE A 64 14.90 -3.88 1.65
N SER A 65 15.57 -3.74 0.51
CA SER A 65 15.16 -2.88 -0.59
C SER A 65 14.74 -3.78 -1.76
N PRO A 66 13.58 -3.57 -2.42
CA PRO A 66 13.16 -4.39 -3.53
C PRO A 66 13.71 -3.81 -4.84
N SER A 67 14.77 -4.41 -5.35
CA SER A 67 15.09 -4.32 -6.78
C SER A 67 15.87 -5.54 -7.22
N SER A 68 15.23 -6.37 -8.06
CA SER A 68 15.77 -7.43 -8.94
C SER A 68 14.52 -8.10 -9.55
N GLN A 69 14.25 -8.17 -10.85
CA GLN A 69 15.12 -8.39 -12.02
C GLN A 69 16.19 -9.45 -11.76
N ASN A 70 15.75 -10.71 -11.76
CA ASN A 70 16.40 -11.83 -12.47
C ASN A 70 15.57 -13.11 -12.23
N ALA A 71 15.11 -13.76 -13.29
CA ALA A 71 15.89 -14.68 -14.12
C ALA A 71 16.41 -15.86 -13.29
N PHE A 72 15.64 -16.94 -13.41
CA PHE A 72 15.88 -18.26 -12.83
C PHE A 72 17.27 -18.79 -13.22
N SER A 73 18.07 -19.14 -12.22
CA SER A 73 19.16 -20.12 -12.32
C SER A 73 18.96 -21.15 -11.21
N PRO A 74 18.83 -22.45 -11.52
CA PRO A 74 18.88 -23.48 -10.50
C PRO A 74 20.31 -24.02 -10.40
N GLN A 75 20.92 -23.89 -9.22
CA GLN A 75 22.06 -24.73 -8.82
C GLN A 75 21.58 -25.62 -7.68
N ALA A 76 21.33 -26.90 -7.97
CA ALA A 76 21.31 -27.93 -6.96
C ALA A 76 22.74 -28.43 -6.74
N ALA A 77 23.07 -28.62 -5.48
CA ALA A 77 24.38 -28.98 -4.99
C ALA A 77 24.42 -30.49 -4.64
N HIS A 78 25.54 -31.12 -5.01
CA HIS A 78 26.13 -32.35 -4.46
C HIS A 78 25.40 -33.70 -4.61
N GLY A 79 26.07 -34.60 -5.33
CA GLY A 79 26.16 -36.00 -4.93
C GLY A 79 26.08 -37.01 -6.07
N PHE A 80 27.22 -37.33 -6.68
CA PHE A 80 27.70 -38.68 -7.07
C PHE A 80 28.53 -38.64 -8.37
N GLY A 81 29.75 -39.19 -8.27
CA GLY A 81 30.43 -39.87 -9.38
C GLY A 81 31.12 -38.98 -10.42
N ALA A 82 32.45 -39.00 -10.38
CA ALA A 82 33.31 -38.46 -11.44
C ALA A 82 32.97 -39.04 -12.83
N ILE A 83 32.83 -38.17 -13.84
CA ILE A 83 32.99 -38.54 -15.25
C ILE A 83 33.77 -37.40 -15.95
N SER A 84 34.85 -37.77 -16.65
CA SER A 84 35.72 -36.91 -17.45
C SER A 84 34.98 -35.96 -18.40
N PRO A 85 35.58 -34.81 -18.79
CA PRO A 85 34.99 -33.94 -19.80
C PRO A 85 35.01 -34.63 -21.18
N ALA A 86 33.83 -34.86 -21.76
CA ALA A 86 33.69 -35.26 -23.15
C ALA A 86 33.88 -34.04 -24.09
N PRO A 87 34.39 -34.23 -25.32
CA PRO A 87 34.69 -33.15 -26.24
C PRO A 87 33.41 -32.50 -26.79
N ALA A 88 33.49 -31.20 -27.07
CA ALA A 88 32.42 -30.40 -27.66
C ALA A 88 31.90 -31.05 -28.96
N GLY A 89 30.71 -31.65 -28.86
CA GLY A 89 29.95 -32.19 -29.98
C GLY A 89 28.95 -31.16 -30.49
N ASP A 90 28.97 -30.96 -31.80
CA ASP A 90 28.14 -30.04 -32.57
C ASP A 90 26.64 -30.40 -32.47
N TYR A 91 25.87 -29.59 -31.74
CA TYR A 91 24.42 -29.81 -31.50
C TYR A 91 23.56 -29.52 -32.75
N SER A 92 24.15 -28.95 -33.81
CA SER A 92 23.47 -28.62 -35.08
C SER A 92 23.12 -29.87 -35.92
N ALA A 93 23.74 -31.01 -35.62
CA ALA A 93 23.52 -32.26 -36.36
C ALA A 93 22.21 -32.98 -35.98
N PHE A 94 21.54 -32.61 -34.88
CA PHE A 94 20.26 -33.22 -34.49
C PHE A 94 19.05 -32.57 -35.17
N GLU A 95 19.13 -31.28 -35.51
CA GLU A 95 18.04 -30.53 -36.13
C GLU A 95 17.87 -30.82 -37.63
N SER A 96 18.91 -31.37 -38.27
CA SER A 96 18.96 -31.61 -39.72
C SER A 96 18.41 -32.97 -40.15
N GLU A 97 17.92 -33.79 -39.21
CA GLU A 97 17.46 -35.16 -39.45
C GLU A 97 15.95 -35.37 -39.22
N PHE A 98 15.19 -34.30 -38.94
CA PHE A 98 13.73 -34.36 -38.86
C PHE A 98 13.07 -33.67 -40.08
N PRO A 99 12.17 -34.35 -40.81
CA PRO A 99 11.46 -33.75 -41.93
C PRO A 99 10.56 -32.59 -41.46
N ALA A 100 10.40 -31.57 -42.31
CA ALA A 100 9.56 -30.41 -42.01
C ALA A 100 8.10 -30.85 -41.73
N ALA A 101 7.46 -30.25 -40.72
CA ALA A 101 6.15 -30.67 -40.23
C ALA A 101 5.05 -30.72 -41.30
N GLU A 102 5.12 -29.87 -42.34
CA GLU A 102 4.18 -29.87 -43.47
C GLU A 102 4.28 -31.14 -44.36
N GLU A 103 5.44 -31.78 -44.45
CA GLU A 103 5.64 -33.00 -45.25
C GLU A 103 5.16 -34.26 -44.50
N LEU A 104 5.07 -34.18 -43.17
CA LEU A 104 4.59 -35.26 -42.31
C LEU A 104 3.05 -35.37 -42.33
N GLU A 105 2.34 -34.25 -42.34
CA GLU A 105 0.85 -34.20 -42.39
C GLU A 105 0.27 -34.76 -43.70
N THR A 106 1.02 -34.67 -44.81
CA THR A 106 0.61 -35.20 -46.12
C THR A 106 1.09 -36.62 -46.40
N SER A 107 1.88 -37.21 -45.48
CA SER A 107 2.43 -38.54 -45.65
C SER A 107 1.36 -39.64 -45.45
N GLN A 108 1.44 -40.69 -46.26
CA GLN A 108 0.52 -41.84 -46.15
C GLN A 108 0.55 -42.50 -44.76
N ALA A 109 1.63 -42.35 -43.99
CA ALA A 109 1.73 -42.83 -42.62
C ALA A 109 0.79 -42.06 -41.66
N PHE A 110 0.72 -40.73 -41.80
CA PHE A 110 -0.19 -39.89 -41.02
C PHE A 110 -1.65 -40.08 -41.44
N ILE A 111 -1.93 -40.19 -42.74
CA ILE A 111 -3.26 -40.50 -43.27
C ILE A 111 -3.74 -41.90 -42.84
N ASN A 112 -2.86 -42.92 -42.84
CA ASN A 112 -3.19 -44.29 -42.39
C ASN A 112 -3.36 -44.37 -40.86
N ALA A 113 -2.57 -43.61 -40.09
CA ALA A 113 -2.74 -43.53 -38.63
C ALA A 113 -4.05 -42.82 -38.25
N SER A 114 -4.48 -41.83 -39.04
CA SER A 114 -5.73 -41.08 -38.83
C SER A 114 -6.99 -41.84 -39.27
N THR A 115 -6.85 -42.90 -40.06
CA THR A 115 -7.98 -43.67 -40.64
C THR A 115 -8.18 -45.04 -39.99
N MET A 116 -7.28 -45.48 -39.12
CA MET A 116 -7.50 -46.65 -38.26
C MET A 116 -8.43 -46.25 -37.10
N PRO A 117 -9.45 -47.05 -36.75
CA PRO A 117 -10.26 -46.78 -35.58
C PRO A 117 -9.35 -46.80 -34.35
N ASP A 118 -9.19 -45.64 -33.73
CA ASP A 118 -8.42 -45.41 -32.51
C ASP A 118 -9.09 -46.11 -31.33
N VAL A 119 -9.00 -47.44 -31.30
CA VAL A 119 -9.33 -48.22 -30.11
C VAL A 119 -8.12 -48.08 -29.20
N GLU A 120 -8.05 -46.92 -28.53
CA GLU A 120 -7.04 -46.69 -27.51
C GLU A 120 -7.08 -47.87 -26.52
N PRO A 121 -5.94 -48.49 -26.20
CA PRO A 121 -5.92 -49.58 -25.26
C PRO A 121 -6.51 -49.12 -23.93
N GLU A 122 -7.39 -49.92 -23.31
CA GLU A 122 -8.15 -49.54 -22.11
C GLU A 122 -7.25 -49.00 -20.97
N VAL A 123 -6.00 -49.47 -20.89
CA VAL A 123 -4.98 -48.98 -19.96
C VAL A 123 -4.64 -47.50 -20.18
N VAL A 124 -4.49 -47.07 -21.43
CA VAL A 124 -4.22 -45.66 -21.78
C VAL A 124 -5.45 -44.81 -21.51
N LYS A 125 -6.64 -45.35 -21.75
CA LYS A 125 -7.91 -44.67 -21.45
C LYS A 125 -8.06 -44.39 -19.95
N GLN A 126 -7.84 -45.41 -19.11
CA GLN A 126 -7.85 -45.26 -17.65
C GLN A 126 -6.73 -44.34 -17.15
N TRP A 127 -5.56 -44.35 -17.80
CA TRP A 127 -4.47 -43.44 -17.44
C TRP A 127 -4.83 -41.99 -17.76
N ARG A 128 -5.42 -41.71 -18.92
CA ARG A 128 -5.90 -40.36 -19.28
C ARG A 128 -7.00 -39.87 -18.35
N GLU A 129 -7.93 -40.73 -17.99
CA GLU A 129 -8.99 -40.39 -17.03
C GLU A 129 -8.40 -40.02 -15.66
N LYS A 130 -7.47 -40.83 -15.13
CA LYS A 130 -6.77 -40.53 -13.86
C LYS A 130 -5.93 -39.25 -13.93
N GLN A 131 -5.22 -39.02 -15.04
CA GLN A 131 -4.44 -37.79 -15.22
C GLN A 131 -5.34 -36.57 -15.31
N LYS A 132 -6.45 -36.67 -16.04
CA LYS A 132 -7.44 -35.59 -16.14
C LYS A 132 -8.04 -35.27 -14.77
N GLU A 133 -8.35 -36.28 -13.97
CA GLU A 133 -8.85 -36.10 -12.61
C GLU A 133 -7.83 -35.41 -11.71
N LEU A 134 -6.56 -35.84 -11.72
CA LEU A 134 -5.48 -35.20 -10.94
C LEU A 134 -5.22 -33.75 -11.38
N ILE A 135 -5.29 -33.48 -12.69
CA ILE A 135 -5.17 -32.11 -13.21
C ILE A 135 -6.35 -31.26 -12.74
N ALA A 136 -7.58 -31.80 -12.81
CA ALA A 136 -8.78 -31.10 -12.37
C ALA A 136 -8.76 -30.80 -10.86
N GLU A 137 -8.27 -31.72 -10.03
CA GLU A 137 -8.10 -31.50 -8.59
C GLU A 137 -7.07 -30.38 -8.32
N ARG A 138 -5.90 -30.43 -8.98
CA ARG A 138 -4.86 -29.39 -8.85
C ARG A 138 -5.34 -28.03 -9.34
N ASP A 139 -6.10 -28.00 -10.44
CA ASP A 139 -6.64 -26.77 -10.99
C ASP A 139 -7.74 -26.21 -10.07
N ALA A 140 -8.61 -27.05 -9.49
CA ALA A 140 -9.60 -26.64 -8.50
C ALA A 140 -8.94 -26.03 -7.23
N GLU A 141 -7.89 -26.65 -6.70
CA GLU A 141 -7.13 -26.06 -5.58
C GLU A 141 -6.49 -24.70 -5.95
N SER A 142 -6.05 -24.56 -7.20
CA SER A 142 -5.44 -23.31 -7.69
C SER A 142 -6.48 -22.22 -7.85
N GLU A 143 -7.69 -22.56 -8.29
CA GLU A 143 -8.83 -21.65 -8.39
C GLU A 143 -9.34 -21.23 -7.00
N GLU A 144 -9.39 -22.15 -6.03
CA GLU A 144 -9.77 -21.83 -4.65
C GLU A 144 -8.77 -20.85 -4.01
N LYS A 145 -7.46 -21.13 -4.11
CA LYS A 145 -6.41 -20.20 -3.63
C LYS A 145 -6.50 -18.84 -4.30
N LYS A 146 -6.79 -18.80 -5.61
CA LYS A 146 -6.99 -17.54 -6.33
C LYS A 146 -8.22 -16.80 -5.79
N HIS A 147 -9.33 -17.49 -5.58
CA HIS A 147 -10.55 -16.91 -5.02
C HIS A 147 -10.31 -16.37 -3.60
N GLU A 148 -9.64 -17.12 -2.73
CA GLU A 148 -9.25 -16.68 -1.38
C GLU A 148 -8.39 -15.41 -1.42
N ILE A 149 -7.41 -15.34 -2.32
CA ILE A 149 -6.57 -14.14 -2.47
C ILE A 149 -7.41 -12.94 -2.92
N ILE A 150 -8.32 -13.13 -3.87
CA ILE A 150 -9.21 -12.06 -4.35
C ILE A 150 -10.16 -11.62 -3.23
N GLN A 151 -10.75 -12.56 -2.49
CA GLN A 151 -11.63 -12.24 -1.37
C GLN A 151 -10.87 -11.49 -0.27
N LYS A 152 -9.68 -11.97 0.11
CA LYS A 152 -8.83 -11.29 1.08
C LYS A 152 -8.42 -9.89 0.62
N ALA A 153 -8.15 -9.71 -0.66
CA ALA A 153 -7.86 -8.39 -1.21
C ALA A 153 -9.07 -7.45 -1.15
N ARG A 154 -10.28 -7.96 -1.40
CA ARG A 154 -11.53 -7.20 -1.25
C ARG A 154 -11.77 -6.80 0.21
N GLU A 155 -11.68 -7.76 1.12
CA GLU A 155 -11.83 -7.53 2.57
C GLU A 155 -10.78 -6.53 3.09
N ALA A 156 -9.55 -6.59 2.59
CA ALA A 156 -8.50 -5.63 2.97
C ALA A 156 -8.79 -4.20 2.46
N ILE A 157 -9.41 -4.06 1.28
CA ILE A 157 -9.87 -2.75 0.78
C ILE A 157 -10.99 -2.22 1.65
N ASP A 158 -11.98 -3.05 1.97
CA ASP A 158 -13.12 -2.66 2.81
C ASP A 158 -12.65 -2.26 4.22
N GLN A 159 -11.77 -3.06 4.85
CA GLN A 159 -11.14 -2.73 6.15
C GLN A 159 -10.35 -1.42 6.12
N PHE A 160 -9.61 -1.16 5.03
CA PHE A 160 -8.86 0.09 4.90
C PHE A 160 -9.80 1.31 4.91
N TYR A 161 -10.94 1.22 4.24
CA TYR A 161 -11.90 2.31 4.21
C TYR A 161 -12.64 2.50 5.53
N GLU A 162 -13.00 1.41 6.20
CA GLU A 162 -13.54 1.47 7.57
C GLU A 162 -12.55 2.14 8.52
N ASP A 163 -11.29 1.67 8.56
CA ASP A 163 -10.23 2.24 9.41
C ASP A 163 -9.94 3.71 9.07
N TYR A 164 -9.93 4.06 7.78
CA TYR A 164 -9.73 5.44 7.33
C TYR A 164 -10.86 6.35 7.79
N ASN A 165 -12.11 5.90 7.61
CA ASN A 165 -13.28 6.65 8.02
C ASN A 165 -13.33 6.79 9.54
N ASP A 166 -13.06 5.74 10.30
CA ASP A 166 -12.98 5.78 11.76
C ASP A 166 -11.90 6.73 12.24
N LYS A 167 -10.71 6.70 11.61
CA LYS A 167 -9.63 7.64 11.93
C LYS A 167 -10.00 9.08 11.59
N LYS A 168 -10.69 9.31 10.47
CA LYS A 168 -11.21 10.62 10.07
C LYS A 168 -12.25 11.12 11.08
N GLN A 169 -13.23 10.30 11.44
CA GLN A 169 -14.25 10.64 12.43
C GLN A 169 -13.62 10.91 13.79
N LYS A 170 -12.68 10.08 14.24
CA LYS A 170 -11.94 10.30 15.49
C LYS A 170 -11.14 11.60 15.47
N ALA A 171 -10.51 11.95 14.35
CA ALA A 171 -9.79 13.22 14.22
C ALA A 171 -10.76 14.43 14.25
N ILE A 172 -11.92 14.33 13.60
CA ILE A 172 -12.97 15.35 13.65
C ILE A 172 -13.48 15.51 15.09
N GLU A 173 -13.79 14.41 15.76
CA GLU A 173 -14.27 14.42 17.14
C GLU A 173 -13.22 14.98 18.10
N GLN A 174 -11.95 14.58 17.95
CA GLN A 174 -10.85 15.15 18.74
C GLN A 174 -10.67 16.65 18.51
N ASN A 175 -10.82 17.13 17.28
CA ASN A 175 -10.76 18.56 16.99
C ASN A 175 -11.95 19.31 17.61
N ARG A 176 -13.15 18.72 17.56
CA ARG A 176 -14.36 19.27 18.18
C ARG A 176 -14.25 19.31 19.70
N GLU A 177 -13.83 18.22 20.33
CA GLU A 177 -13.59 18.14 21.78
C GLU A 177 -12.51 19.14 22.21
N LYS A 178 -11.44 19.27 21.41
CA LYS A 178 -10.39 20.25 21.67
C LYS A 178 -10.93 21.68 21.58
N GLU A 179 -11.74 22.00 20.57
CA GLU A 179 -12.38 23.32 20.44
C GLU A 179 -13.32 23.60 21.61
N GLU A 180 -14.14 22.62 22.01
CA GLU A 180 -15.03 22.75 23.17
C GLU A 180 -14.24 22.94 24.47
N ASN A 181 -13.14 22.20 24.66
CA ASN A 181 -12.28 22.37 25.82
C ASN A 181 -11.58 23.73 25.82
N GLU A 182 -11.04 24.18 24.68
CA GLU A 182 -10.44 25.51 24.53
C GLU A 182 -11.47 26.63 24.75
N GLN A 183 -12.73 26.44 24.30
CA GLN A 183 -13.83 27.36 24.55
C GLN A 183 -14.20 27.40 26.04
N SER A 184 -14.35 26.24 26.68
CA SER A 184 -14.61 26.12 28.13
C SER A 184 -13.48 26.74 28.95
N GLU A 185 -12.22 26.50 28.58
CA GLU A 185 -11.05 27.13 29.20
C GLU A 185 -11.07 28.64 29.02
N ARG A 186 -11.45 29.15 27.83
CA ARG A 186 -11.64 30.60 27.59
C ARG A 186 -12.77 31.18 28.43
N ASP A 187 -13.91 30.50 28.55
CA ASP A 187 -15.05 30.96 29.34
C ASP A 187 -14.73 30.92 30.84
N GLN A 188 -14.04 29.88 31.30
CA GLN A 188 -13.48 29.81 32.64
C GLN A 188 -12.40 30.87 32.88
N ALA A 189 -11.58 31.21 31.88
CA ALA A 189 -10.60 32.28 31.97
C ALA A 189 -11.25 33.67 31.96
N ALA A 190 -12.41 33.82 31.32
CA ALA A 190 -13.24 35.02 31.42
C ALA A 190 -13.94 35.13 32.80
N SER A 191 -14.15 34.01 33.50
CA SER A 191 -14.68 34.01 34.87
C SER A 191 -13.57 34.24 35.91
N GLY A 192 -13.79 35.17 36.85
CA GLY A 192 -12.84 35.48 37.93
C GLY A 192 -12.19 36.87 37.84
N THR A 193 -11.34 37.15 38.82
CA THR A 193 -10.65 38.43 39.02
C THR A 193 -9.60 38.69 37.94
N VAL A 194 -9.40 39.96 37.55
CA VAL A 194 -8.45 40.36 36.48
C VAL A 194 -7.05 39.77 36.70
N TRP A 195 -6.62 39.68 37.96
CA TRP A 195 -5.33 39.10 38.34
C TRP A 195 -5.23 37.58 38.16
N ASP A 196 -6.33 36.81 38.30
CA ASP A 196 -6.36 35.37 37.96
C ASP A 196 -6.21 35.16 36.45
N ARG A 197 -6.75 36.06 35.62
CA ARG A 197 -6.59 36.00 34.16
C ARG A 197 -5.14 36.23 33.76
N ILE A 198 -4.53 37.28 34.31
CA ILE A 198 -3.14 37.64 34.03
C ILE A 198 -2.17 36.53 34.49
N THR A 199 -2.42 35.90 35.65
CA THR A 199 -1.56 34.80 36.13
C THR A 199 -1.76 33.48 35.39
N ARG A 200 -2.92 33.24 34.75
CA ARG A 200 -3.10 32.11 33.83
C ARG A 200 -2.35 32.30 32.52
N GLU A 201 -2.36 33.51 31.97
CA GLU A 201 -1.69 33.84 30.70
C GLU A 201 -0.15 33.85 30.85
N ILE A 202 0.34 34.33 31.99
CA ILE A 202 1.77 34.33 32.30
C ILE A 202 2.12 32.96 32.89
N ASP A 203 2.56 32.01 32.07
CA ASP A 203 3.06 30.72 32.58
C ASP A 203 4.29 30.95 33.47
N PRO A 204 4.16 30.79 34.81
CA PRO A 204 5.26 31.08 35.73
C PRO A 204 6.40 30.05 35.60
N LYS A 205 6.21 28.93 34.90
CA LYS A 205 7.23 27.89 34.68
C LYS A 205 8.11 28.18 33.48
N THR A 206 7.64 28.96 32.52
CA THR A 206 8.48 29.37 31.39
C THR A 206 9.50 30.40 31.87
N ASN A 207 10.78 30.03 31.86
CA ASN A 207 11.88 30.96 32.12
C ASN A 207 12.58 31.30 30.81
N THR A 208 11.86 31.99 29.92
CA THR A 208 12.41 32.51 28.65
C THR A 208 13.14 33.84 28.84
N ASN A 209 13.05 34.43 30.04
CA ASN A 209 13.63 35.74 30.32
C ASN A 209 15.06 35.62 30.84
N THR A 210 15.94 36.48 30.31
CA THR A 210 17.34 36.62 30.75
C THR A 210 17.50 37.42 32.04
N ARG A 211 16.40 38.02 32.54
CA ARG A 211 16.36 38.81 33.77
C ARG A 211 15.59 38.09 34.87
N ASP A 212 15.95 38.35 36.12
CA ASP A 212 15.25 37.78 37.28
C ASP A 212 13.82 38.34 37.37
N VAL A 213 12.86 37.44 37.24
CA VAL A 213 11.41 37.69 37.29
C VAL A 213 10.78 37.24 38.62
N SER A 214 11.58 36.82 39.61
CA SER A 214 11.09 36.27 40.89
C SER A 214 10.19 37.25 41.64
N ARG A 215 10.58 38.52 41.71
CA ARG A 215 9.77 39.58 42.35
C ARG A 215 8.45 39.83 41.62
N MET A 216 8.46 39.80 40.29
CA MET A 216 7.26 39.95 39.47
C MET A 216 6.30 38.78 39.70
N LYS A 217 6.81 37.54 39.67
CA LYS A 217 6.02 36.32 39.95
C LYS A 217 5.40 36.36 41.35
N GLN A 218 6.16 36.81 42.35
CA GLN A 218 5.65 36.94 43.72
C GLN A 218 4.55 37.99 43.82
N LEU A 219 4.76 39.18 43.24
CA LEU A 219 3.77 40.25 43.24
C LEU A 219 2.48 39.87 42.50
N MET A 220 2.58 39.11 41.41
CA MET A 220 1.43 38.55 40.68
C MET A 220 0.63 37.56 41.53
N MET A 221 1.30 36.69 42.29
CA MET A 221 0.65 35.72 43.18
C MET A 221 0.00 36.39 44.40
N ASP A 222 0.59 37.47 44.91
CA ASP A 222 0.02 38.25 46.02
C ASP A 222 -1.25 38.99 45.57
N LEU A 223 -1.21 39.63 44.40
CA LEU A 223 -2.37 40.31 43.80
C LEU A 223 -3.51 39.36 43.43
N LYS A 224 -3.18 38.10 43.11
CA LYS A 224 -4.17 37.04 42.86
C LYS A 224 -4.94 36.64 44.12
N LYS A 225 -4.30 36.71 45.29
CA LYS A 225 -4.89 36.34 46.58
C LYS A 225 -5.59 37.50 47.27
N ASP A 226 -5.22 38.74 46.93
CA ASP A 226 -5.78 39.94 47.55
C ASP A 226 -7.15 40.29 46.95
N SER A 227 -8.19 40.16 47.78
CA SER A 227 -9.56 40.54 47.44
C SER A 227 -9.77 42.03 47.15
N ARG A 228 -8.85 42.91 47.59
CA ARG A 228 -8.92 44.37 47.41
C ARG A 228 -8.00 44.87 46.29
N ALA A 229 -7.43 43.96 45.51
CA ALA A 229 -6.58 44.32 44.39
C ALA A 229 -7.36 45.18 43.36
N PRO A 230 -6.68 46.09 42.64
CA PRO A 230 -7.34 46.92 41.64
C PRO A 230 -7.94 46.03 40.54
N GLY A 231 -9.19 46.30 40.15
CA GLY A 231 -9.94 45.50 39.17
C GLY A 231 -10.76 44.34 39.75
N THR A 232 -10.76 44.12 41.08
CA THR A 232 -11.66 43.16 41.76
C THR A 232 -12.99 43.80 42.19
N ILE A 233 -12.97 45.10 42.45
CA ILE A 233 -14.15 45.90 42.80
C ILE A 233 -14.76 46.39 41.48
N VAL A 234 -15.79 45.71 41.03
CA VAL A 234 -16.73 46.27 40.05
C VAL A 234 -17.54 47.31 40.82
N ASP A 235 -17.21 48.60 40.69
CA ASP A 235 -18.12 49.65 41.12
C ASP A 235 -19.45 49.45 40.37
N ALA A 236 -20.52 49.33 41.15
CA ALA A 236 -21.89 49.09 40.68
C ALA A 236 -22.46 50.27 39.88
#